data_AF-A0A938IKK9-F1
#
_entry.id   AF-A0A938IKK9-F1
#
_cell.length_a   1.000
_cell.length_b   1.000
_cell.length_c   1.000
_cell.angle_alpha   90.00
_cell.angle_beta   90.00
_cell.angle_gamma   90.00
#
_symmetry.space_group_name_H-M   'P 1'
#
loop_
_entity.id
_entity.type
_entity.pdbx_description
1 polymer ?
#
loop_
_entity_poly.entity_id
_entity_poly.type
_entity_poly.pdbx_seq_one_letter_code
_entity_poly.pdbx_strand_id
1 'polypeptide(L)'
;MHWRTILVLLAALIALGGLLWWQRRSIPPAPPSPEAALVEGFEQARLWAIEVDHRMRGVQVRLELDDRQQWRIVDPLRGVAADPGLVAGLIEVAKSGRGVLQLESDAAGAEPAAAGAGNLRERALAKVGLAPPRARLVWIERAESGAEQRRVLDLGALDIDGRGVWVLAQGRLMHTTRALDALLDRGLDDYRERRALDIDPGTVTALRRDSAVSADPFTSPGAPFEAQADGIVGGIPVWRCERPRALALDPLGVTALLRAVCVLPVLSFVDDAPADLERYGLARPRFSITVELVAGTPRVLDFGRLPGGEALPVADGDWLCRERGSGPVWRVETREVALLAAALENLLDYRLLRVERAALTRVRITDLSGALEPLELRALERRWFLGEPGVAPRADAGRVEDLLGRLEGTELHAYLPELDSAALAPERRIELWAGDECVSRFELGAPHAARDARGRLVLRDGDAVPALAEEALHALTDPRAGPWRSREVWKFSELELASFEVAARGRQRRYVRDPADGRWLRDGQRDYQANELEPLWLERLFSVQAAAWLDPGPVAELGEPAVATLTDKVGREHRLRIGRAADGTIELEYAGARARPRFPDLHAALLRWIDAP
;
A
#
# COMPACT_ATOMS: atom_id res chain seq x y z
N MET A 1 11.92 75.64 20.62
CA MET A 1 10.46 75.91 20.64
C MET A 1 9.57 74.66 20.44
N HIS A 2 10.08 73.43 20.27
CA HIS A 2 9.23 72.28 19.85
C HIS A 2 8.76 71.31 20.95
N TRP A 3 9.32 71.36 22.17
CA TRP A 3 8.90 70.48 23.28
C TRP A 3 7.45 70.74 23.73
N ARG A 4 7.02 72.01 23.75
CA ARG A 4 5.63 72.37 24.12
C ARG A 4 4.61 71.84 23.12
N THR A 5 4.93 71.83 21.83
CA THR A 5 4.04 71.31 20.77
C THR A 5 3.93 69.79 20.82
N ILE A 6 5.03 69.08 21.12
CA ILE A 6 5.03 67.62 21.30
C ILE A 6 4.19 67.21 22.52
N LEU A 7 4.32 67.92 23.65
CA LEU A 7 3.50 67.66 24.84
C LEU A 7 2.00 67.88 24.58
N VAL A 8 1.65 68.91 23.83
CA VAL A 8 0.24 69.18 23.46
C VAL A 8 -0.31 68.10 22.53
N LEU A 9 0.47 67.64 21.55
CA LEU A 9 0.07 66.53 20.68
C LEU A 9 -0.06 65.21 21.43
N LEU A 10 0.88 64.91 22.35
CA LEU A 10 0.81 63.71 23.18
C LEU A 10 -0.41 63.74 24.10
N ALA A 11 -0.69 64.89 24.73
CA ALA A 11 -1.87 65.08 25.56
C ALA A 11 -3.17 64.97 24.73
N ALA A 12 -3.19 65.51 23.50
CA ALA A 12 -4.32 65.34 22.59
C ALA A 12 -4.51 63.87 22.18
N LEU A 13 -3.43 63.12 21.94
CA LEU A 13 -3.50 61.71 21.58
C LEU A 13 -3.95 60.82 22.75
N ILE A 14 -3.49 61.12 23.97
CA ILE A 14 -3.96 60.48 25.20
C ILE A 14 -5.42 60.84 25.46
N ALA A 15 -5.83 62.09 25.23
CA ALA A 15 -7.21 62.51 25.36
C ALA A 15 -8.10 61.82 24.31
N LEU A 16 -7.66 61.70 23.06
CA LEU A 16 -8.39 61.01 22.00
C LEU A 16 -8.47 59.50 22.29
N GLY A 17 -7.37 58.90 22.74
CA GLY A 17 -7.32 57.49 23.15
C GLY A 17 -8.19 57.22 24.38
N GLY A 18 -8.20 58.13 25.35
CA GLY A 18 -9.07 58.09 26.52
C GLY A 18 -10.53 58.28 26.15
N LEU A 19 -10.84 59.16 25.19
CA LEU A 19 -12.18 59.40 24.69
C LEU A 19 -12.70 58.19 23.92
N LEU A 20 -11.87 57.59 23.05
CA LEU A 20 -12.21 56.35 22.34
C LEU A 20 -12.40 55.18 23.30
N TRP A 21 -11.53 55.03 24.30
CA TRP A 21 -11.65 53.99 25.31
C TRP A 21 -12.90 54.19 26.19
N TRP A 22 -13.18 55.43 26.58
CA TRP A 22 -14.38 55.77 27.34
C TRP A 22 -15.65 55.57 26.53
N GLN A 23 -15.66 55.96 25.25
CA GLN A 23 -16.78 55.73 24.34
C GLN A 23 -17.00 54.23 24.11
N ARG A 24 -15.93 53.43 23.98
CA ARG A 24 -16.02 51.96 23.90
C ARG A 24 -16.54 51.31 25.18
N ARG A 25 -16.24 51.90 26.35
CA ARG A 25 -16.63 51.38 27.66
C ARG A 25 -18.02 51.87 28.13
N SER A 26 -18.50 52.98 27.56
CA SER A 26 -19.79 53.60 27.86
C SER A 26 -20.93 53.06 27.00
N ILE A 27 -20.61 52.28 25.95
CA ILE A 27 -21.59 51.46 25.25
C ILE A 27 -21.72 50.18 26.07
N PRO A 28 -22.79 49.99 26.86
CA PRO A 28 -23.03 48.70 27.51
C PRO A 28 -22.99 47.61 26.42
N PRO A 29 -22.36 46.44 26.67
CA PRO A 29 -22.39 45.36 25.70
C PRO A 29 -23.85 45.10 25.37
N ALA A 30 -24.20 45.23 24.08
CA ALA A 30 -25.53 44.89 23.64
C ALA A 30 -25.85 43.49 24.18
N PRO A 31 -27.07 43.26 24.71
CA PRO A 31 -27.44 41.92 25.14
C PRO A 31 -27.15 40.94 24.00
N PRO A 32 -26.60 39.75 24.27
CA PRO A 32 -26.26 38.81 23.21
C PRO A 32 -27.51 38.58 22.38
N SER A 33 -27.47 39.04 21.13
CA SER A 33 -28.57 38.83 20.20
C SER A 33 -28.79 37.32 20.09
N PRO A 34 -30.03 36.84 20.29
CA PRO A 34 -30.29 35.41 20.36
C PRO A 34 -29.86 34.75 19.04
N GLU A 35 -28.99 33.75 19.15
CA GLU A 35 -28.70 32.86 18.03
C GLU A 35 -29.91 31.94 17.82
N ALA A 36 -30.32 31.80 16.57
CA ALA A 36 -31.38 30.89 16.18
C ALA A 36 -30.92 29.99 15.02
N ALA A 37 -31.59 28.85 14.85
CA ALA A 37 -31.39 28.01 13.68
C ALA A 37 -31.85 28.75 12.41
N LEU A 38 -31.08 28.60 11.32
CA LEU A 38 -31.48 29.12 10.01
C LEU A 38 -32.71 28.36 9.49
N VAL A 39 -32.81 27.06 9.76
CA VAL A 39 -33.97 26.26 9.38
C VAL A 39 -34.52 25.53 10.60
N GLU A 40 -35.65 26.01 11.12
CA GLU A 40 -36.30 25.35 12.26
C GLU A 40 -37.09 24.11 11.83
N GLY A 41 -36.93 23.03 12.58
CA GLY A 41 -37.67 21.78 12.39
C GLY A 41 -37.33 21.05 11.09
N PHE A 42 -36.08 21.12 10.66
CA PHE A 42 -35.56 20.39 9.50
C PHE A 42 -35.35 18.90 9.82
N GLU A 43 -35.91 18.02 9.00
CA GLU A 43 -35.82 16.57 9.13
C GLU A 43 -35.19 15.95 7.87
N GLN A 44 -33.88 15.65 7.95
CA GLN A 44 -33.12 15.12 6.81
C GLN A 44 -33.76 13.86 6.19
N ALA A 45 -34.35 12.99 7.01
CA ALA A 45 -34.99 11.75 6.53
C ALA A 45 -36.18 11.98 5.59
N ARG A 46 -36.76 13.20 5.60
CA ARG A 46 -37.89 13.60 4.76
C ARG A 46 -37.48 14.47 3.59
N LEU A 47 -36.22 14.90 3.54
CA LEU A 47 -35.71 15.73 2.46
C LEU A 47 -35.73 14.93 1.15
N TRP A 48 -36.36 15.50 0.12
CA TRP A 48 -36.46 14.86 -1.19
C TRP A 48 -35.90 15.73 -2.32
N ALA A 49 -35.97 17.05 -2.17
CA ALA A 49 -35.47 17.99 -3.18
C ALA A 49 -34.83 19.24 -2.57
N ILE A 50 -33.88 19.83 -3.30
CA ILE A 50 -33.24 21.11 -2.98
C ILE A 50 -33.30 21.99 -4.22
N GLU A 51 -33.81 23.21 -4.09
CA GLU A 51 -33.78 24.22 -5.15
C GLU A 51 -32.84 25.36 -4.76
N VAL A 52 -32.00 25.77 -5.71
CA VAL A 52 -31.09 26.90 -5.58
C VAL A 52 -31.38 27.88 -6.72
N ASP A 53 -31.76 29.11 -6.39
CA ASP A 53 -31.91 30.22 -7.35
C ASP A 53 -30.92 31.31 -6.99
N HIS A 54 -29.82 31.41 -7.73
CA HIS A 54 -28.79 32.43 -7.56
C HIS A 54 -28.91 33.50 -8.64
N ARG A 55 -29.73 34.53 -8.37
CA ARG A 55 -30.10 35.59 -9.32
C ARG A 55 -28.91 36.35 -9.90
N MET A 56 -27.92 36.66 -9.08
CA MET A 56 -26.75 37.42 -9.53
C MET A 56 -25.87 36.64 -10.52
N ARG A 57 -25.97 35.31 -10.55
CA ARG A 57 -25.25 34.45 -11.49
C ARG A 57 -26.13 33.91 -12.61
N GLY A 58 -27.45 34.15 -12.53
CA GLY A 58 -28.42 33.55 -13.45
C GLY A 58 -28.45 32.01 -13.36
N VAL A 59 -28.09 31.44 -12.21
CA VAL A 59 -28.04 29.99 -12.01
C VAL A 59 -29.28 29.58 -11.22
N GLN A 60 -30.12 28.75 -11.81
CA GLN A 60 -31.23 28.07 -11.14
C GLN A 60 -30.99 26.57 -11.25
N VAL A 61 -30.92 25.88 -10.12
CA VAL A 61 -30.67 24.43 -10.06
C VAL A 61 -31.70 23.78 -9.16
N ARG A 62 -32.28 22.68 -9.62
CA ARG A 62 -33.12 21.81 -8.81
C ARG A 62 -32.50 20.43 -8.72
N LEU A 63 -32.30 19.96 -7.50
CA LEU A 63 -31.71 18.69 -7.15
C LEU A 63 -32.81 17.80 -6.54
N GLU A 64 -32.90 16.55 -6.94
CA GLU A 64 -33.84 15.57 -6.41
C GLU A 64 -33.15 14.24 -6.12
N LEU A 65 -33.62 13.52 -5.11
CA LEU A 65 -33.24 12.13 -4.89
C LEU A 65 -33.94 11.22 -5.89
N ASP A 66 -33.18 10.36 -6.57
CA ASP A 66 -33.72 9.31 -7.42
C ASP A 66 -34.10 8.04 -6.63
N ASP A 67 -34.65 7.04 -7.33
CA ASP A 67 -35.04 5.75 -6.74
C ASP A 67 -33.87 5.00 -6.08
N ARG A 68 -32.63 5.33 -6.44
CA ARG A 68 -31.39 4.76 -5.89
C ARG A 68 -30.81 5.60 -4.76
N GLN A 69 -31.55 6.60 -4.26
CA GLN A 69 -31.10 7.54 -3.23
C GLN A 69 -29.88 8.36 -3.66
N GLN A 70 -29.74 8.64 -4.96
CA GLN A 70 -28.68 9.50 -5.49
C GLN A 70 -29.26 10.86 -5.86
N TRP A 71 -28.53 11.91 -5.53
CA TRP A 71 -28.91 13.27 -5.90
C TRP A 71 -28.66 13.51 -7.38
N ARG A 72 -29.70 13.95 -8.10
CA ARG A 72 -29.63 14.31 -9.51
C ARG A 72 -30.14 15.71 -9.74
N ILE A 73 -29.51 16.40 -10.68
CA ILE A 73 -30.03 17.64 -11.24
C ILE A 73 -31.24 17.27 -12.11
N VAL A 74 -32.36 17.96 -11.92
CA VAL A 74 -33.57 17.82 -12.74
C VAL A 74 -33.88 19.07 -13.55
N ASP A 75 -33.32 20.22 -13.15
CA ASP A 75 -33.40 21.48 -13.85
C ASP A 75 -32.07 22.25 -13.61
N PRO A 76 -31.38 22.74 -14.65
CA PRO A 76 -31.70 22.65 -16.08
C PRO A 76 -31.21 21.34 -16.74
N LEU A 77 -30.34 20.58 -16.09
CA LEU A 77 -29.70 19.39 -16.65
C LEU A 77 -30.38 18.10 -16.14
N ARG A 78 -31.41 17.63 -16.84
CA ARG A 78 -32.19 16.45 -16.42
C ARG A 78 -31.35 15.18 -16.32
N GLY A 79 -31.34 14.57 -15.13
CA GLY A 79 -30.79 13.24 -14.87
C GLY A 79 -29.29 13.19 -14.64
N VAL A 80 -28.60 14.34 -14.65
CA VAL A 80 -27.15 14.43 -14.36
C VAL A 80 -26.93 14.25 -12.86
N ALA A 81 -25.92 13.45 -12.48
CA ALA A 81 -25.56 13.28 -11.08
C ALA A 81 -25.07 14.60 -10.47
N ALA A 82 -25.53 14.92 -9.27
CA ALA A 82 -25.12 16.10 -8.53
C ALA A 82 -23.86 15.83 -7.69
N ASP A 83 -23.07 16.87 -7.42
CA ASP A 83 -21.90 16.75 -6.55
C ASP A 83 -22.32 16.40 -5.11
N PRO A 84 -21.92 15.24 -4.56
CA PRO A 84 -22.38 14.79 -3.25
C PRO A 84 -21.83 15.67 -2.11
N GLY A 85 -20.65 16.25 -2.27
CA GLY A 85 -20.03 17.12 -1.26
C GLY A 85 -20.77 18.45 -1.13
N LEU A 86 -21.11 19.07 -2.25
CA LEU A 86 -21.91 20.29 -2.31
C LEU A 86 -23.30 20.05 -1.74
N VAL A 87 -23.96 18.97 -2.14
CA VAL A 87 -25.28 18.60 -1.61
C VAL A 87 -25.22 18.39 -0.09
N ALA A 88 -24.23 17.64 0.40
CA ALA A 88 -24.02 17.44 1.82
C ALA A 88 -23.82 18.78 2.56
N GLY A 89 -23.07 19.72 1.97
CA GLY A 89 -22.92 21.08 2.49
C GLY A 89 -24.25 21.83 2.58
N LEU A 90 -25.11 21.74 1.56
CA LEU A 90 -26.44 22.38 1.56
C LEU A 90 -27.36 21.75 2.62
N ILE A 91 -27.28 20.44 2.82
CA ILE A 91 -28.02 19.73 3.88
C ILE A 91 -27.50 20.15 5.26
N GLU A 92 -26.18 20.29 5.42
CA GLU A 92 -25.57 20.66 6.69
C GLU A 92 -25.96 22.08 7.11
N VAL A 93 -26.05 23.02 6.16
CA VAL A 93 -26.61 24.36 6.40
C VAL A 93 -28.02 24.28 6.99
N ALA A 94 -28.88 23.40 6.49
CA ALA A 94 -30.23 23.24 7.01
C ALA A 94 -30.24 22.64 8.42
N LYS A 95 -29.36 21.68 8.70
CA LYS A 95 -29.30 20.96 9.97
C LYS A 95 -28.71 21.79 11.11
N SER A 96 -27.58 22.45 10.86
CA SER A 96 -26.75 23.05 11.90
C SER A 96 -26.50 24.53 11.68
N GLY A 97 -26.96 25.12 10.56
CA GLY A 97 -26.83 26.53 10.29
C GLY A 97 -27.46 27.39 11.40
N ARG A 98 -26.67 28.33 11.92
CA ARG A 98 -27.07 29.30 12.94
C ARG A 98 -26.88 30.71 12.41
N GLY A 99 -27.70 31.62 12.90
CA GLY A 99 -27.54 33.04 12.66
C GLY A 99 -27.98 33.86 13.86
N VAL A 100 -27.43 35.07 13.95
CA VAL A 100 -27.77 36.04 14.98
C VAL A 100 -29.02 36.79 14.53
N LEU A 101 -30.07 36.78 15.34
CA LEU A 101 -31.31 37.53 15.04
C LEU A 101 -31.04 39.03 15.07
N GLN A 102 -31.58 39.74 14.08
CA GLN A 102 -31.39 41.18 13.91
C GLN A 102 -32.75 41.89 13.85
N LEU A 103 -32.86 43.04 14.50
CA LEU A 103 -34.06 43.86 14.44
C LEU A 103 -34.11 44.60 13.09
N GLU A 104 -35.30 44.72 12.52
CA GLU A 104 -35.50 45.42 11.24
C GLU A 104 -35.07 46.90 11.31
N SER A 105 -35.18 47.52 12.50
CA SER A 105 -34.70 48.87 12.79
C SER A 105 -33.17 49.02 12.66
N ASP A 106 -32.43 47.99 13.07
CA ASP A 106 -30.98 48.01 13.14
C ASP A 106 -30.39 47.87 11.73
N ALA A 107 -31.03 47.04 10.90
CA ALA A 107 -30.71 46.90 9.48
C ALA A 107 -31.06 48.18 8.67
N ALA A 108 -32.19 48.82 8.94
CA ALA A 108 -32.62 50.05 8.24
C ALA A 108 -31.68 51.25 8.49
N GLY A 109 -31.00 51.30 9.63
CA GLY A 109 -30.16 52.43 10.03
C GLY A 109 -30.97 53.56 10.68
N ALA A 110 -30.34 54.28 11.61
CA ALA A 110 -30.97 55.25 12.51
C ALA A 110 -31.32 56.60 11.85
N GLU A 111 -32.22 56.62 10.87
CA GLU A 111 -32.94 57.85 10.48
C GLU A 111 -34.39 57.82 10.96
N PRO A 112 -34.88 58.86 11.67
CA PRO A 112 -36.22 58.86 12.23
C PRO A 112 -37.28 59.29 11.21
N ALA A 113 -38.36 58.50 11.20
CA ALA A 113 -39.75 58.88 10.98
C ALA A 113 -40.16 59.55 9.64
N ALA A 114 -40.88 58.78 8.81
CA ALA A 114 -42.27 59.04 8.44
C ALA A 114 -42.71 58.06 7.33
N ALA A 115 -43.94 57.53 7.47
CA ALA A 115 -44.68 56.65 6.55
C ALA A 115 -44.53 55.12 6.80
N GLY A 116 -45.55 54.58 7.49
CA GLY A 116 -46.08 53.21 7.35
C GLY A 116 -45.14 52.03 7.67
N ALA A 117 -45.50 51.20 8.65
CA ALA A 117 -44.77 49.97 9.00
C ALA A 117 -44.51 49.02 7.80
N GLY A 118 -45.34 49.07 6.76
CA GLY A 118 -45.11 48.32 5.51
C GLY A 118 -43.87 48.79 4.71
N ASN A 119 -43.57 50.09 4.70
CA ASN A 119 -42.43 50.65 3.95
C ASN A 119 -41.09 50.46 4.66
N LEU A 120 -41.08 50.33 5.99
CA LEU A 120 -39.86 50.17 6.79
C LEU A 120 -39.19 48.80 6.54
N ARG A 121 -39.97 47.72 6.57
CA ARG A 121 -39.45 46.37 6.31
C ARG A 121 -38.91 46.23 4.89
N GLU A 122 -39.64 46.73 3.89
CA GLU A 122 -39.20 46.68 2.50
C GLU A 122 -37.91 47.49 2.28
N ARG A 123 -37.78 48.68 2.87
CA ARG A 123 -36.55 49.47 2.84
C ARG A 123 -35.39 48.78 3.56
N ALA A 124 -35.63 48.17 4.73
CA ALA A 124 -34.62 47.43 5.47
C ALA A 124 -34.11 46.24 4.65
N LEU A 125 -35.02 45.45 4.07
CA LEU A 125 -34.69 44.31 3.21
C LEU A 125 -33.95 44.77 1.94
N ALA A 126 -34.36 45.86 1.29
CA ALA A 126 -33.66 46.39 0.12
C ALA A 126 -32.22 46.81 0.46
N LYS A 127 -32.01 47.47 1.61
CA LYS A 127 -30.68 47.94 2.06
C LYS A 127 -29.71 46.78 2.33
N VAL A 128 -30.21 45.67 2.85
CA VAL A 128 -29.40 44.45 3.08
C VAL A 128 -29.44 43.48 1.89
N GLY A 129 -29.95 43.90 0.72
CA GLY A 129 -29.94 43.09 -0.50
C GLY A 129 -30.87 41.87 -0.50
N LEU A 130 -31.94 41.89 0.31
CA LEU A 130 -32.99 40.86 0.38
C LEU A 130 -34.24 41.21 -0.45
N ALA A 131 -34.29 42.40 -1.07
CA ALA A 131 -35.37 42.85 -1.94
C ALA A 131 -34.82 43.51 -3.23
N PRO A 132 -34.51 42.74 -4.29
CA PRO A 132 -34.59 41.27 -4.39
C PRO A 132 -33.44 40.56 -3.67
N PRO A 133 -33.61 39.29 -3.24
CA PRO A 133 -32.52 38.50 -2.67
C PRO A 133 -31.48 38.13 -3.73
N ARG A 134 -30.21 38.01 -3.32
CA ARG A 134 -29.10 37.58 -4.19
C ARG A 134 -29.19 36.12 -4.56
N ALA A 135 -29.56 35.28 -3.59
CA ALA A 135 -29.82 33.87 -3.80
C ALA A 135 -31.00 33.39 -2.93
N ARG A 136 -31.66 32.33 -3.34
CA ARG A 136 -32.75 31.67 -2.63
C ARG A 136 -32.47 30.18 -2.58
N LEU A 137 -32.52 29.62 -1.38
CA LEU A 137 -32.34 28.20 -1.12
C LEU A 137 -33.65 27.64 -0.57
N VAL A 138 -34.14 26.56 -1.18
CA VAL A 138 -35.38 25.90 -0.78
C VAL A 138 -35.12 24.43 -0.56
N TRP A 139 -35.38 23.94 0.65
CA TRP A 139 -35.44 22.51 0.93
C TRP A 139 -36.89 22.05 0.91
N ILE A 140 -37.15 20.95 0.22
CA ILE A 140 -38.50 20.37 0.08
C ILE A 140 -38.51 19.03 0.80
N GLU A 141 -39.29 18.97 1.88
CA GLU A 141 -39.47 17.80 2.74
C GLU A 141 -40.82 17.15 2.41
N ARG A 142 -40.85 15.84 2.18
CA ARG A 142 -42.09 15.09 1.94
C ARG A 142 -42.50 14.35 3.21
N ALA A 143 -43.69 14.64 3.73
CA ALA A 143 -44.28 13.89 4.84
C ALA A 143 -44.69 12.48 4.41
N GLU A 144 -44.86 11.57 5.37
CA GLU A 144 -45.43 10.23 5.11
C GLU A 144 -46.82 10.30 4.47
N SER A 145 -47.58 11.36 4.75
CA SER A 145 -48.88 11.64 4.13
C SER A 145 -48.81 12.13 2.68
N GLY A 146 -47.61 12.32 2.13
CA GLY A 146 -47.37 12.89 0.80
C GLY A 146 -47.41 14.42 0.75
N ALA A 147 -47.72 15.10 1.85
CA ALA A 147 -47.70 16.56 1.93
C ALA A 147 -46.26 17.10 1.81
N GLU A 148 -46.05 18.10 0.95
CA GLU A 148 -44.75 18.75 0.78
C GLU A 148 -44.64 19.98 1.67
N GLN A 149 -43.54 20.05 2.42
CA GLN A 149 -43.18 21.19 3.25
C GLN A 149 -41.95 21.87 2.66
N ARG A 150 -42.05 23.16 2.41
CA ARG A 150 -40.95 23.97 1.83
C ARG A 150 -40.32 24.84 2.90
N ARG A 151 -39.02 24.73 3.05
CA ARG A 151 -38.20 25.58 3.93
C ARG A 151 -37.41 26.54 3.06
N VAL A 152 -37.68 27.83 3.18
CA VAL A 152 -37.07 28.87 2.33
C VAL A 152 -36.08 29.70 3.15
N LEU A 153 -34.90 29.91 2.56
CA LEU A 153 -33.85 30.78 3.06
C LEU A 153 -33.42 31.72 1.92
N ASP A 154 -33.66 33.01 2.10
CA ASP A 154 -33.24 34.04 1.16
C ASP A 154 -31.91 34.66 1.63
N LEU A 155 -30.94 34.77 0.74
CA LEU A 155 -29.65 35.40 0.99
C LEU A 155 -29.62 36.82 0.43
N GLY A 156 -29.06 37.73 1.24
CA GLY A 156 -28.87 39.13 0.94
C GLY A 156 -27.41 39.50 0.62
N ALA A 157 -27.10 40.77 0.78
CA ALA A 157 -25.77 41.35 0.61
C ALA A 157 -24.77 40.79 1.64
N LEU A 158 -23.50 40.78 1.23
CA LEU A 158 -22.38 40.58 2.15
C LEU A 158 -22.26 41.80 3.06
N ASP A 159 -21.78 41.58 4.28
CA ASP A 159 -21.41 42.67 5.18
C ASP A 159 -20.22 43.47 4.62
N ILE A 160 -20.03 44.69 5.12
CA ILE A 160 -18.97 45.62 4.70
C ILE A 160 -17.59 45.00 4.90
N ASP A 161 -17.42 44.19 5.94
CA ASP A 161 -16.17 43.48 6.23
C ASP A 161 -15.97 42.18 5.42
N GLY A 162 -17.00 41.76 4.67
CA GLY A 162 -17.03 40.55 3.87
C GLY A 162 -16.92 39.25 4.68
N ARG A 163 -17.19 39.27 5.99
CA ARG A 163 -17.14 38.09 6.87
C ARG A 163 -18.51 37.47 7.12
N GLY A 164 -19.56 38.26 6.99
CA GLY A 164 -20.94 37.84 7.18
C GLY A 164 -21.83 38.07 5.97
N VAL A 165 -23.01 37.47 6.03
CA VAL A 165 -24.07 37.61 5.03
C VAL A 165 -25.41 37.78 5.74
N TRP A 166 -26.24 38.68 5.21
CA TRP A 166 -27.61 38.87 5.65
C TRP A 166 -28.50 37.77 5.07
N VAL A 167 -29.38 37.21 5.89
CA VAL A 167 -30.32 36.17 5.45
C VAL A 167 -31.71 36.42 6.00
N LEU A 168 -32.73 36.07 5.22
CA LEU A 168 -34.12 36.01 5.66
C LEU A 168 -34.52 34.55 5.76
N ALA A 169 -34.62 34.07 6.99
CA ALA A 169 -34.86 32.67 7.30
C ALA A 169 -36.25 32.53 7.94
N GLN A 170 -37.19 31.90 7.23
CA GLN A 170 -38.58 31.74 7.71
C GLN A 170 -39.22 33.07 8.14
N GLY A 171 -38.93 34.15 7.41
CA GLY A 171 -39.46 35.49 7.69
C GLY A 171 -38.72 36.28 8.77
N ARG A 172 -37.64 35.72 9.36
CA ARG A 172 -36.79 36.36 10.37
C ARG A 172 -35.50 36.87 9.73
N LEU A 173 -35.17 38.13 9.98
CA LEU A 173 -33.92 38.73 9.53
C LEU A 173 -32.78 38.28 10.45
N MET A 174 -31.74 37.70 9.86
CA MET A 174 -30.61 37.14 10.59
C MET A 174 -29.30 37.50 9.89
N HIS A 175 -28.23 37.47 10.66
CA HIS A 175 -26.87 37.61 10.16
C HIS A 175 -26.09 36.31 10.43
N THR A 176 -25.44 35.76 9.41
CA THR A 176 -24.66 34.51 9.52
C THR A 176 -23.31 34.64 8.84
N THR A 177 -22.50 33.58 8.93
CA THR A 177 -21.16 33.55 8.35
C THR A 177 -21.18 33.48 6.83
N ARG A 178 -20.12 33.96 6.18
CA ARG A 178 -19.94 33.89 4.72
C ARG A 178 -19.87 32.47 4.15
N ALA A 179 -19.74 31.42 4.96
CA ALA A 179 -19.67 30.04 4.48
C ALA A 179 -20.86 29.66 3.59
N LEU A 180 -22.05 30.17 3.90
CA LEU A 180 -23.26 29.96 3.12
C LEU A 180 -23.20 30.64 1.73
N ASP A 181 -22.71 31.88 1.67
CA ASP A 181 -22.50 32.59 0.40
C ASP A 181 -21.48 31.85 -0.47
N ALA A 182 -20.34 31.39 0.10
CA ALA A 182 -19.33 30.63 -0.63
C ALA A 182 -19.82 29.26 -1.16
N LEU A 183 -20.81 28.66 -0.50
CA LEU A 183 -21.44 27.42 -0.94
C LEU A 183 -22.39 27.65 -2.13
N LEU A 184 -23.05 28.80 -2.18
CA LEU A 184 -24.03 29.16 -3.21
C LEU A 184 -23.44 29.97 -4.38
N ASP A 185 -22.28 30.61 -4.17
CA ASP A 185 -21.56 31.40 -5.17
C ASP A 185 -20.82 30.50 -6.19
N ARG A 186 -21.59 29.63 -6.86
CA ARG A 186 -21.12 28.54 -7.71
C ARG A 186 -21.76 28.60 -9.09
N GLY A 187 -21.03 28.12 -10.11
CA GLY A 187 -21.59 27.95 -11.46
C GLY A 187 -22.40 26.66 -11.56
N LEU A 188 -23.23 26.51 -12.61
CA LEU A 188 -24.01 25.28 -12.85
C LEU A 188 -23.13 24.01 -12.83
N ASP A 189 -21.94 24.07 -13.43
CA ASP A 189 -21.02 22.94 -13.49
C ASP A 189 -20.47 22.50 -12.13
N ASP A 190 -20.43 23.41 -11.15
CA ASP A 190 -19.97 23.07 -9.80
C ASP A 190 -21.00 22.24 -9.02
N TYR A 191 -22.27 22.23 -9.46
CA TYR A 191 -23.32 21.38 -8.89
C TYR A 191 -23.29 19.95 -9.43
N ARG A 192 -22.49 19.67 -10.47
CA ARG A 192 -22.42 18.38 -11.15
C ARG A 192 -21.35 17.50 -10.53
N GLU A 193 -21.58 16.20 -10.52
CA GLU A 193 -20.55 15.22 -10.16
C GLU A 193 -19.31 15.40 -11.05
N ARG A 194 -18.15 15.53 -10.41
CA ARG A 194 -16.85 15.77 -11.08
C ARG A 194 -16.02 14.50 -11.24
N ARG A 195 -16.61 13.32 -11.03
CA ARG A 195 -16.01 12.03 -11.38
C ARG A 195 -16.63 11.52 -12.69
N ALA A 196 -15.80 11.16 -13.66
CA ALA A 196 -16.27 10.63 -14.95
C ALA A 196 -16.97 9.27 -14.79
N LEU A 197 -16.44 8.45 -13.88
CA LEU A 197 -17.08 7.24 -13.39
C LEU A 197 -17.24 7.37 -11.87
N ASP A 198 -18.28 6.76 -11.31
CA ASP A 198 -18.47 6.66 -9.86
C ASP A 198 -18.56 5.17 -9.51
N ILE A 199 -17.40 4.51 -9.54
CA ILE A 199 -17.24 3.07 -9.36
C ILE A 199 -16.31 2.86 -8.17
N ASP A 200 -16.65 1.90 -7.31
CA ASP A 200 -15.71 1.42 -6.29
C ASP A 200 -14.64 0.55 -6.98
N PRO A 201 -13.33 0.92 -6.92
CA PRO A 201 -12.25 0.13 -7.50
C PRO A 201 -12.23 -1.33 -7.03
N GLY A 202 -12.71 -1.62 -5.82
CA GLY A 202 -12.78 -2.98 -5.27
C GLY A 202 -13.80 -3.88 -5.98
N THR A 203 -14.68 -3.30 -6.78
CA THR A 203 -15.68 -4.05 -7.58
C THR A 203 -15.20 -4.38 -8.98
N VAL A 204 -14.01 -3.93 -9.39
CA VAL A 204 -13.46 -4.17 -10.72
C VAL A 204 -12.77 -5.53 -10.78
N THR A 205 -13.15 -6.37 -11.74
CA THR A 205 -12.59 -7.72 -11.93
C THR A 205 -11.66 -7.82 -13.13
N ALA A 206 -11.87 -6.98 -14.14
CA ALA A 206 -11.01 -6.93 -15.31
C ALA A 206 -10.88 -5.50 -15.86
N LEU A 207 -9.78 -5.26 -16.55
CA LEU A 207 -9.40 -3.99 -17.15
C LEU A 207 -8.86 -4.26 -18.55
N ARG A 208 -9.41 -3.61 -19.57
CA ARG A 208 -8.90 -3.64 -20.93
C ARG A 208 -8.57 -2.25 -21.43
N ARG A 209 -7.39 -2.09 -21.99
CA ARG A 209 -7.03 -0.92 -22.81
C ARG A 209 -7.02 -1.31 -24.27
N ASP A 210 -7.82 -0.60 -25.07
CA ASP A 210 -7.84 -0.72 -26.52
C ASP A 210 -7.18 0.51 -27.14
N SER A 211 -6.47 0.35 -28.25
CA SER A 211 -5.82 1.45 -28.96
C SER A 211 -6.12 1.38 -30.45
N ALA A 212 -6.31 2.54 -31.09
CA ALA A 212 -6.49 2.61 -32.54
C ALA A 212 -5.17 2.40 -33.31
N VAL A 213 -4.02 2.55 -32.64
CA VAL A 213 -2.69 2.46 -33.24
C VAL A 213 -2.06 1.10 -32.93
N SER A 214 -1.52 0.45 -33.95
CA SER A 214 -0.63 -0.70 -33.74
C SER A 214 0.68 -0.18 -33.14
N ALA A 215 0.83 -0.39 -31.83
CA ALA A 215 1.98 0.02 -31.05
C ALA A 215 2.52 -1.18 -30.27
N ASP A 216 3.80 -1.15 -29.90
CA ASP A 216 4.38 -2.18 -29.04
C ASP A 216 3.71 -2.12 -27.66
N PRO A 217 2.97 -3.16 -27.24
CA PRO A 217 2.23 -3.17 -25.99
C PRO A 217 3.12 -2.98 -24.74
N PHE A 218 4.39 -3.37 -24.81
CA PHE A 218 5.30 -3.32 -23.67
C PHE A 218 5.82 -1.91 -23.41
N THR A 219 6.31 -1.26 -24.45
CA THR A 219 7.07 0.01 -24.35
C THR A 219 6.24 1.24 -24.72
N SER A 220 5.15 1.07 -25.46
CA SER A 220 4.41 2.21 -26.02
C SER A 220 3.28 2.67 -25.11
N PRO A 221 3.22 3.97 -24.75
CA PRO A 221 2.08 4.53 -24.04
C PRO A 221 0.78 4.40 -24.83
N GLY A 222 -0.29 3.98 -24.16
CA GLY A 222 -1.62 3.81 -24.73
C GLY A 222 -1.76 2.55 -25.59
N ALA A 223 -0.77 1.66 -25.60
CA ALA A 223 -0.83 0.41 -26.36
C ALA A 223 -1.74 -0.64 -25.68
N PRO A 224 -2.38 -1.54 -26.44
CA PRO A 224 -3.44 -2.37 -25.90
C PRO A 224 -2.93 -3.40 -24.89
N PHE A 225 -3.74 -3.65 -23.86
CA PHE A 225 -3.52 -4.77 -22.93
C PHE A 225 -4.83 -5.17 -22.27
N GLU A 226 -4.88 -6.40 -21.76
CA GLU A 226 -5.99 -6.94 -20.98
C GLU A 226 -5.43 -7.50 -19.68
N ALA A 227 -6.05 -7.13 -18.56
CA ALA A 227 -5.69 -7.59 -17.24
C ALA A 227 -6.92 -8.05 -16.46
N GLN A 228 -6.74 -9.05 -15.62
CA GLN A 228 -7.79 -9.63 -14.79
C GLN A 228 -7.27 -9.89 -13.37
N ALA A 229 -8.16 -9.78 -12.39
CA ALA A 229 -7.89 -10.21 -11.03
C ALA A 229 -7.82 -11.76 -10.96
N ASP A 230 -6.68 -12.28 -10.50
CA ASP A 230 -6.34 -13.70 -10.37
C ASP A 230 -6.25 -14.09 -8.89
N GLY A 231 -7.37 -14.00 -8.19
CA GLY A 231 -7.47 -14.36 -6.78
C GLY A 231 -6.97 -13.28 -5.81
N ILE A 232 -6.75 -13.68 -4.56
CA ILE A 232 -6.40 -12.80 -3.43
C ILE A 232 -5.27 -13.43 -2.64
N VAL A 233 -4.18 -12.69 -2.41
CA VAL A 233 -3.05 -13.11 -1.56
C VAL A 233 -2.85 -12.06 -0.48
N GLY A 234 -2.89 -12.48 0.80
CA GLY A 234 -2.74 -11.55 1.93
C GLY A 234 -3.83 -10.46 2.01
N GLY A 235 -5.02 -10.71 1.45
CA GLY A 235 -6.12 -9.75 1.39
C GLY A 235 -6.03 -8.73 0.24
N ILE A 236 -5.01 -8.85 -0.62
CA ILE A 236 -4.81 -7.98 -1.79
C ILE A 236 -5.11 -8.78 -3.07
N PRO A 237 -5.93 -8.26 -3.99
CA PRO A 237 -6.14 -8.89 -5.28
C PRO A 237 -4.83 -9.00 -6.06
N VAL A 238 -4.54 -10.20 -6.57
CA VAL A 238 -3.41 -10.40 -7.48
C VAL A 238 -3.91 -10.07 -8.88
N TRP A 239 -3.19 -9.25 -9.63
CA TRP A 239 -3.57 -8.88 -10.99
C TRP A 239 -2.60 -9.47 -12.00
N ARG A 240 -3.14 -9.98 -13.10
CA ARG A 240 -2.35 -10.52 -14.19
C ARG A 240 -2.79 -9.92 -15.52
N CYS A 241 -1.81 -9.59 -16.33
CA CYS A 241 -2.00 -9.32 -17.75
C CYS A 241 -2.27 -10.66 -18.45
N GLU A 242 -3.29 -10.74 -19.28
CA GLU A 242 -3.58 -11.91 -20.14
C GLU A 242 -3.11 -11.64 -21.58
N ARG A 243 -3.30 -10.41 -22.07
CA ARG A 243 -2.87 -9.96 -23.39
C ARG A 243 -2.01 -8.71 -23.27
N PRO A 244 -0.86 -8.64 -23.95
CA PRO A 244 -0.39 -9.53 -25.03
C PRO A 244 0.22 -10.86 -24.56
N ARG A 245 0.60 -10.96 -23.28
CA ARG A 245 1.26 -12.12 -22.67
C ARG A 245 0.81 -12.26 -21.22
N ALA A 246 0.74 -13.49 -20.73
CA ALA A 246 0.47 -13.80 -19.34
C ALA A 246 1.59 -13.27 -18.44
N LEU A 247 1.35 -12.24 -17.61
CA LEU A 247 2.36 -11.63 -16.74
C LEU A 247 1.74 -11.11 -15.44
N ALA A 248 2.40 -11.33 -14.30
CA ALA A 248 1.99 -10.68 -13.06
C ALA A 248 2.22 -9.15 -13.11
N LEU A 249 1.22 -8.41 -12.65
CA LEU A 249 1.23 -6.95 -12.59
C LEU A 249 1.53 -6.47 -11.18
N ASP A 250 2.22 -5.35 -11.06
CA ASP A 250 2.47 -4.70 -9.78
C ASP A 250 1.15 -4.24 -9.16
N PRO A 251 0.79 -4.72 -7.96
CA PRO A 251 -0.48 -4.37 -7.32
C PRO A 251 -0.64 -2.88 -7.05
N LEU A 252 0.45 -2.14 -6.77
CA LEU A 252 0.38 -0.71 -6.54
C LEU A 252 0.14 0.06 -7.84
N GLY A 253 0.82 -0.32 -8.92
CA GLY A 253 0.61 0.19 -10.27
C GLY A 253 -0.83 -0.03 -10.75
N VAL A 254 -1.37 -1.24 -10.57
CA VAL A 254 -2.77 -1.54 -10.91
C VAL A 254 -3.74 -0.77 -10.02
N THR A 255 -3.49 -0.68 -8.72
CA THR A 255 -4.32 0.12 -7.80
C THR A 255 -4.37 1.59 -8.22
N ALA A 256 -3.22 2.16 -8.60
CA ALA A 256 -3.15 3.53 -9.09
C ALA A 256 -3.96 3.70 -10.39
N LEU A 257 -3.86 2.74 -11.32
CA LEU A 257 -4.60 2.75 -12.57
C LEU A 257 -6.12 2.63 -12.32
N LEU A 258 -6.55 1.67 -11.50
CA LEU A 258 -7.95 1.47 -11.13
C LEU A 258 -8.53 2.72 -10.48
N ARG A 259 -7.78 3.38 -9.59
CA ARG A 259 -8.18 4.67 -9.02
C ARG A 259 -8.31 5.73 -10.12
N ALA A 260 -7.31 5.87 -10.98
CA ALA A 260 -7.32 6.87 -12.05
C ALA A 260 -8.54 6.72 -12.98
N VAL A 261 -8.96 5.48 -13.31
CA VAL A 261 -10.13 5.25 -14.18
C VAL A 261 -11.45 5.38 -13.42
N CYS A 262 -11.55 4.81 -12.22
CA CYS A 262 -12.81 4.72 -11.48
C CYS A 262 -13.24 6.03 -10.82
N VAL A 263 -12.29 6.93 -10.55
CA VAL A 263 -12.56 8.27 -9.99
C VAL A 263 -11.91 9.38 -10.81
N LEU A 264 -11.85 9.20 -12.14
CA LEU A 264 -11.24 10.15 -13.08
C LEU A 264 -11.82 11.57 -12.89
N PRO A 265 -11.01 12.55 -12.44
CA PRO A 265 -11.47 13.89 -12.19
C PRO A 265 -11.81 14.65 -13.49
N VAL A 266 -12.99 15.25 -13.50
CA VAL A 266 -13.48 16.15 -14.54
C VAL A 266 -13.09 17.58 -14.19
N LEU A 267 -12.25 18.18 -15.03
CA LEU A 267 -11.82 19.56 -14.90
C LEU A 267 -12.91 20.53 -15.39
N SER A 268 -13.55 20.22 -16.52
CA SER A 268 -14.65 21.02 -17.06
C SER A 268 -15.53 20.19 -17.99
N PHE A 269 -16.78 20.61 -18.14
CA PHE A 269 -17.70 20.04 -19.12
C PHE A 269 -17.56 20.82 -20.44
N VAL A 270 -17.22 20.13 -21.52
CA VAL A 270 -16.94 20.75 -22.83
C VAL A 270 -18.18 20.76 -23.70
N ASP A 271 -18.96 19.67 -23.66
CA ASP A 271 -20.19 19.53 -24.44
C ASP A 271 -21.11 18.50 -23.80
N ASP A 272 -22.33 18.90 -23.46
CA ASP A 272 -23.29 18.04 -22.80
C ASP A 272 -23.95 17.00 -23.73
N ALA A 273 -24.04 17.32 -25.02
CA ALA A 273 -24.74 16.50 -26.01
C ALA A 273 -24.03 16.60 -27.37
N PRO A 274 -22.83 15.99 -27.51
CA PRO A 274 -22.01 16.14 -28.70
C PRO A 274 -22.65 15.50 -29.93
N ALA A 275 -23.02 16.34 -30.90
CA ALA A 275 -23.52 15.90 -32.21
C ALA A 275 -22.40 15.39 -33.13
N ASP A 276 -21.19 15.94 -32.98
CA ASP A 276 -20.00 15.57 -33.74
C ASP A 276 -18.89 15.19 -32.75
N LEU A 277 -18.42 13.94 -32.84
CA LEU A 277 -17.33 13.41 -32.02
C LEU A 277 -15.97 13.51 -32.69
N GLU A 278 -15.95 13.77 -34.00
CA GLU A 278 -14.73 13.90 -34.78
C GLU A 278 -13.96 15.15 -34.36
N ARG A 279 -14.67 16.27 -34.12
CA ARG A 279 -14.10 17.51 -33.56
C ARG A 279 -13.40 17.37 -32.20
N TYR A 280 -13.67 16.28 -31.48
CA TYR A 280 -13.09 15.99 -30.17
C TYR A 280 -12.07 14.85 -30.20
N GLY A 281 -11.82 14.25 -31.38
CA GLY A 281 -11.01 13.04 -31.49
C GLY A 281 -11.61 11.84 -30.76
N LEU A 282 -12.93 11.83 -30.57
CA LEU A 282 -13.66 10.76 -29.86
C LEU A 282 -14.43 9.83 -30.81
N ALA A 283 -14.58 10.20 -32.09
CA ALA A 283 -15.07 9.30 -33.13
C ALA A 283 -14.10 8.14 -33.39
N ARG A 284 -12.80 8.42 -33.28
CA ARG A 284 -11.69 7.45 -33.29
C ARG A 284 -10.82 7.75 -32.08
N PRO A 285 -11.20 7.26 -30.88
CA PRO A 285 -10.46 7.57 -29.67
C PRO A 285 -9.01 7.08 -29.82
N ARG A 286 -8.08 7.84 -29.23
CA ARG A 286 -6.66 7.48 -29.22
C ARG A 286 -6.44 6.16 -28.49
N PHE A 287 -7.15 6.00 -27.38
CA PHE A 287 -7.31 4.73 -26.69
C PHE A 287 -8.61 4.75 -25.87
N SER A 288 -9.06 3.57 -25.48
CA SER A 288 -10.23 3.38 -24.62
C SER A 288 -9.85 2.51 -23.44
N ILE A 289 -10.47 2.76 -22.28
CA ILE A 289 -10.35 1.91 -21.10
C ILE A 289 -11.72 1.30 -20.82
N THR A 290 -11.77 -0.02 -20.78
CA THR A 290 -12.94 -0.80 -20.36
C THR A 290 -12.67 -1.35 -18.96
N VAL A 291 -13.62 -1.16 -18.05
CA VAL A 291 -13.62 -1.80 -16.73
C VAL A 291 -14.80 -2.76 -16.63
N GLU A 292 -14.51 -4.00 -16.25
CA GLU A 292 -15.53 -5.01 -15.95
C GLU A 292 -15.75 -5.09 -14.45
N LEU A 293 -17.01 -5.19 -14.03
CA LEU A 293 -17.41 -5.16 -12.63
C LEU A 293 -17.90 -6.54 -12.20
N VAL A 294 -17.77 -6.85 -10.91
CA VAL A 294 -18.35 -8.06 -10.28
C VAL A 294 -19.85 -8.19 -10.62
N ALA A 295 -20.56 -7.07 -10.67
CA ALA A 295 -21.96 -7.00 -11.07
C ALA A 295 -22.23 -5.75 -11.92
N GLY A 296 -23.03 -5.91 -12.98
CA GLY A 296 -23.45 -4.83 -13.86
C GLY A 296 -22.84 -4.89 -15.26
N THR A 297 -23.06 -3.83 -16.03
CA THR A 297 -22.52 -3.70 -17.39
C THR A 297 -21.11 -3.12 -17.35
N PRO A 298 -20.17 -3.63 -18.17
CA PRO A 298 -18.86 -3.01 -18.35
C PRO A 298 -18.99 -1.52 -18.70
N ARG A 299 -18.06 -0.71 -18.19
CA ARG A 299 -18.04 0.74 -18.42
C ARG A 299 -16.84 1.06 -19.31
N VAL A 300 -17.03 1.90 -20.32
CA VAL A 300 -16.00 2.22 -21.31
C VAL A 300 -15.79 3.71 -21.36
N LEU A 301 -14.55 4.16 -21.10
CA LEU A 301 -14.11 5.53 -21.28
C LEU A 301 -13.28 5.65 -22.56
N ASP A 302 -13.66 6.60 -23.41
CA ASP A 302 -12.99 6.94 -24.65
C ASP A 302 -12.16 8.21 -24.47
N PHE A 303 -10.88 8.14 -24.80
CA PHE A 303 -9.94 9.26 -24.66
C PHE A 303 -9.54 9.81 -26.01
N GLY A 304 -9.73 11.11 -26.18
CA GLY A 304 -9.45 11.86 -27.41
C GLY A 304 -8.66 13.14 -27.13
N ARG A 305 -8.31 13.83 -28.21
CA ARG A 305 -7.65 15.13 -28.18
C ARG A 305 -8.27 16.03 -29.24
N LEU A 306 -8.12 17.34 -29.05
CA LEU A 306 -8.50 18.30 -30.08
C LEU A 306 -7.66 18.09 -31.36
N PRO A 307 -8.26 18.25 -32.56
CA PRO A 307 -7.56 18.16 -33.84
C PRO A 307 -6.32 19.06 -33.88
N GLY A 308 -5.19 18.52 -34.34
CA GLY A 308 -3.90 19.22 -34.38
C GLY A 308 -2.97 18.95 -33.18
N GLY A 309 -3.47 18.32 -32.11
CA GLY A 309 -2.67 17.90 -30.94
C GLY A 309 -2.10 16.47 -31.02
N GLU A 310 -2.18 15.82 -32.19
CA GLU A 310 -1.88 14.39 -32.37
C GLU A 310 -0.39 14.05 -32.16
N ALA A 311 0.50 14.97 -32.53
CA ALA A 311 1.95 14.78 -32.49
C ALA A 311 2.57 14.96 -31.09
N LEU A 312 1.80 15.45 -30.11
CA LEU A 312 2.31 15.69 -28.76
C LEU A 312 2.35 14.39 -27.92
N PRO A 313 3.33 14.24 -27.02
CA PRO A 313 3.38 13.13 -26.06
C PRO A 313 2.12 13.06 -25.20
N VAL A 314 1.82 11.88 -24.66
CA VAL A 314 0.64 11.68 -23.79
C VAL A 314 0.67 12.62 -22.58
N ALA A 315 1.86 12.84 -22.01
CA ALA A 315 2.11 13.71 -20.87
C ALA A 315 1.86 15.20 -21.16
N ASP A 316 1.80 15.60 -22.43
CA ASP A 316 1.66 16.99 -22.86
C ASP A 316 0.40 17.13 -23.71
N GLY A 317 -0.72 17.53 -23.11
CA GLY A 317 -1.91 17.87 -23.88
C GLY A 317 -3.19 18.02 -23.09
N ASP A 318 -4.15 18.72 -23.72
CA ASP A 318 -5.52 18.85 -23.26
C ASP A 318 -6.33 17.61 -23.68
N TRP A 319 -6.62 16.77 -22.69
CA TRP A 319 -7.32 15.53 -22.91
C TRP A 319 -8.81 15.69 -22.76
N LEU A 320 -9.52 15.07 -23.71
CA LEU A 320 -10.96 14.94 -23.69
C LEU A 320 -11.34 13.49 -23.42
N CYS A 321 -12.36 13.30 -22.60
CA CYS A 321 -12.87 11.98 -22.25
C CYS A 321 -14.38 11.97 -22.40
N ARG A 322 -14.95 10.81 -22.73
CA ARG A 322 -16.37 10.54 -22.61
C ARG A 322 -16.62 9.11 -22.18
N GLU A 323 -17.78 8.88 -21.57
CA GLU A 323 -18.31 7.53 -21.48
C GLU A 323 -18.96 7.13 -22.81
N ARG A 324 -18.69 5.90 -23.26
CA ARG A 324 -19.23 5.37 -24.51
C ARG A 324 -20.74 5.08 -24.37
N GLY A 325 -21.49 5.36 -25.43
CA GLY A 325 -22.95 5.09 -25.50
C GLY A 325 -23.80 6.29 -25.11
N SER A 326 -23.49 6.99 -24.03
CA SER A 326 -24.18 8.23 -23.67
C SER A 326 -23.41 8.95 -22.57
N GLY A 327 -22.79 10.08 -22.90
CA GLY A 327 -22.07 10.88 -21.91
C GLY A 327 -21.66 12.22 -22.51
N PRO A 328 -21.61 13.28 -21.68
CA PRO A 328 -21.02 14.54 -22.08
C PRO A 328 -19.52 14.36 -22.37
N VAL A 329 -18.94 15.30 -23.11
CA VAL A 329 -17.49 15.39 -23.30
C VAL A 329 -16.91 16.18 -22.14
N TRP A 330 -15.97 15.55 -21.44
CA TRP A 330 -15.23 16.14 -20.33
C TRP A 330 -13.83 16.54 -20.76
N ARG A 331 -13.32 17.62 -20.19
CA ARG A 331 -11.88 17.82 -20.06
C ARG A 331 -11.41 17.16 -18.77
N VAL A 332 -10.33 16.38 -18.86
CA VAL A 332 -9.78 15.61 -17.73
C VAL A 332 -8.32 15.97 -17.49
N GLU A 333 -7.82 15.61 -16.30
CA GLU A 333 -6.44 15.92 -15.91
C GLU A 333 -5.43 15.08 -16.70
N THR A 334 -4.46 15.75 -17.33
CA THR A 334 -3.41 15.12 -18.14
C THR A 334 -2.59 14.09 -17.36
N ARG A 335 -2.37 14.34 -16.06
CA ARG A 335 -1.66 13.41 -15.17
C ARG A 335 -2.37 12.06 -15.07
N GLU A 336 -3.69 12.07 -14.88
CA GLU A 336 -4.48 10.84 -14.77
C GLU A 336 -4.50 10.09 -16.10
N VAL A 337 -4.62 10.80 -17.22
CA VAL A 337 -4.55 10.18 -18.55
C VAL A 337 -3.17 9.58 -18.83
N ALA A 338 -2.09 10.21 -18.36
CA ALA A 338 -0.74 9.66 -18.47
C ALA A 338 -0.58 8.34 -17.70
N LEU A 339 -1.20 8.21 -16.52
CA LEU A 339 -1.25 6.94 -15.77
C LEU A 339 -2.05 5.88 -16.53
N LEU A 340 -3.23 6.22 -17.06
CA LEU A 340 -4.08 5.30 -17.83
C LEU A 340 -3.44 4.84 -19.14
N ALA A 341 -2.61 5.69 -19.73
CA ALA A 341 -1.84 5.40 -20.93
C ALA A 341 -0.43 4.86 -20.63
N ALA A 342 -0.06 4.57 -19.37
CA ALA A 342 1.27 4.05 -19.06
C ALA A 342 1.59 2.78 -19.86
N ALA A 343 2.81 2.67 -20.38
CA ALA A 343 3.28 1.45 -21.05
C ALA A 343 3.16 0.22 -20.12
N LEU A 344 2.89 -0.97 -20.67
CA LEU A 344 2.67 -2.17 -19.86
C LEU A 344 3.89 -2.48 -18.98
N GLU A 345 5.10 -2.21 -19.45
CA GLU A 345 6.35 -2.38 -18.70
C GLU A 345 6.35 -1.65 -17.35
N ASN A 346 5.65 -0.52 -17.23
CA ASN A 346 5.54 0.27 -15.99
C ASN A 346 4.52 -0.33 -15.00
N LEU A 347 3.73 -1.30 -15.45
CA LEU A 347 2.73 -2.00 -14.65
C LEU A 347 3.20 -3.42 -14.28
N LEU A 348 4.34 -3.88 -14.79
CA LEU A 348 4.85 -5.22 -14.50
C LEU A 348 5.40 -5.32 -13.08
N ASP A 349 5.21 -6.50 -12.49
CA ASP A 349 5.73 -6.77 -11.16
C ASP A 349 7.21 -7.19 -11.19
N TYR A 350 8.12 -6.24 -10.96
CA TYR A 350 9.55 -6.55 -10.90
C TYR A 350 10.00 -7.28 -9.64
N ARG A 351 9.15 -7.59 -8.67
CA ARG A 351 9.57 -8.37 -7.49
C ARG A 351 9.55 -9.86 -7.80
N LEU A 352 10.63 -10.56 -7.47
CA LEU A 352 10.65 -12.02 -7.59
C LEU A 352 9.69 -12.69 -6.57
N LEU A 353 9.63 -12.13 -5.36
CA LEU A 353 8.84 -12.65 -4.25
C LEU A 353 8.05 -11.53 -3.56
N ARG A 354 6.77 -11.79 -3.24
CA ARG A 354 5.89 -10.87 -2.48
C ARG A 354 5.47 -11.36 -1.10
N VAL A 355 6.08 -12.44 -0.66
CA VAL A 355 5.81 -13.05 0.65
C VAL A 355 6.94 -12.67 1.59
N GLU A 356 6.57 -12.23 2.80
CA GLU A 356 7.56 -11.94 3.84
C GLU A 356 8.32 -13.22 4.20
N ARG A 357 9.64 -13.13 4.33
CA ARG A 357 10.47 -14.29 4.66
C ARG A 357 10.07 -14.99 5.97
N ALA A 358 9.49 -14.25 6.91
CA ALA A 358 9.04 -14.77 8.20
C ALA A 358 7.83 -15.72 8.07
N ALA A 359 7.06 -15.62 6.98
CA ALA A 359 5.94 -16.49 6.69
C ALA A 359 6.37 -17.80 6.01
N LEU A 360 7.60 -17.89 5.50
CA LEU A 360 8.08 -19.05 4.78
C LEU A 360 8.42 -20.21 5.72
N THR A 361 7.82 -21.36 5.47
CA THR A 361 8.00 -22.58 6.26
C THR A 361 8.73 -23.67 5.51
N ARG A 362 8.79 -23.61 4.17
CA ARG A 362 9.48 -24.59 3.35
C ARG A 362 10.05 -23.96 2.09
N VAL A 363 11.23 -24.45 1.69
CA VAL A 363 11.89 -24.13 0.42
C VAL A 363 12.29 -25.44 -0.23
N ARG A 364 12.03 -25.59 -1.53
CA ARG A 364 12.44 -26.75 -2.31
C ARG A 364 13.19 -26.27 -3.53
N ILE A 365 14.35 -26.87 -3.75
CA ILE A 365 15.20 -26.58 -4.90
C ILE A 365 15.38 -27.89 -5.66
N THR A 366 14.84 -27.93 -6.88
CA THR A 366 14.92 -29.10 -7.76
C THR A 366 15.89 -28.82 -8.89
N ASP A 367 16.88 -29.70 -9.05
CA ASP A 367 17.73 -29.72 -10.23
C ASP A 367 16.94 -30.34 -11.40
N LEU A 368 16.74 -29.56 -12.47
CA LEU A 368 15.99 -30.01 -13.63
C LEU A 368 16.86 -30.77 -14.64
N SER A 369 18.18 -30.78 -14.46
CA SER A 369 19.07 -31.67 -15.22
C SER A 369 18.96 -33.13 -14.78
N GLY A 370 18.40 -33.38 -13.58
CA GLY A 370 18.25 -34.71 -12.99
C GLY A 370 19.55 -35.32 -12.45
N ALA A 371 20.62 -34.53 -12.35
CA ALA A 371 21.90 -34.98 -11.84
C ALA A 371 21.95 -35.01 -10.30
N LEU A 372 21.10 -34.21 -9.63
CA LEU A 372 21.07 -34.06 -8.19
C LEU A 372 19.66 -34.30 -7.62
N GLU A 373 19.60 -34.90 -6.43
CA GLU A 373 18.36 -35.03 -5.67
C GLU A 373 17.82 -33.66 -5.25
N PRO A 374 16.48 -33.47 -5.16
CA PRO A 374 15.90 -32.21 -4.72
C PRO A 374 16.30 -31.88 -3.29
N LEU A 375 16.74 -30.64 -3.06
CA LEU A 375 16.94 -30.10 -1.72
C LEU A 375 15.61 -29.66 -1.15
N GLU A 376 15.33 -30.07 0.07
CA GLU A 376 14.17 -29.60 0.83
C GLU A 376 14.62 -29.00 2.15
N LEU A 377 14.23 -27.75 2.39
CA LEU A 377 14.43 -27.02 3.63
C LEU A 377 13.07 -26.85 4.31
N ARG A 378 12.95 -27.23 5.59
CA ARG A 378 11.74 -27.03 6.39
C ARG A 378 12.04 -26.29 7.69
N ALA A 379 11.16 -25.37 8.05
CA ALA A 379 11.21 -24.64 9.30
C ALA A 379 10.33 -25.32 10.36
N LEU A 380 10.87 -25.47 11.57
CA LEU A 380 10.11 -25.81 12.77
C LEU A 380 10.64 -24.93 13.92
N GLU A 381 9.75 -24.21 14.60
CA GLU A 381 10.12 -23.32 15.72
C GLU A 381 11.28 -22.36 15.38
N ARG A 382 11.25 -21.78 14.16
CA ARG A 382 12.27 -20.86 13.63
C ARG A 382 13.66 -21.51 13.42
N ARG A 383 13.73 -22.84 13.35
CA ARG A 383 14.94 -23.59 12.99
C ARG A 383 14.71 -24.30 11.67
N TRP A 384 15.72 -24.29 10.82
CA TRP A 384 15.67 -24.93 9.51
C TRP A 384 16.31 -26.31 9.53
N PHE A 385 15.75 -27.23 8.73
CA PHE A 385 16.16 -28.64 8.60
C PHE A 385 16.23 -29.04 7.14
N LEU A 386 17.11 -29.98 6.80
CA LEU A 386 17.29 -30.53 5.44
C LEU A 386 16.27 -31.64 5.14
N GLY A 387 14.99 -31.36 5.34
CA GLY A 387 13.88 -32.32 5.21
C GLY A 387 12.96 -32.29 6.42
N GLU A 388 12.37 -33.44 6.76
CA GLU A 388 11.41 -33.54 7.87
C GLU A 388 12.07 -33.24 9.24
N PRO A 389 11.57 -32.25 10.00
CA PRO A 389 12.07 -31.96 11.34
C PRO A 389 12.03 -33.19 12.26
N GLY A 390 13.10 -33.40 13.03
CA GLY A 390 13.25 -34.56 13.92
C GLY A 390 13.84 -35.81 13.26
N VAL A 391 13.82 -35.89 11.92
CA VAL A 391 14.48 -36.96 11.15
C VAL A 391 15.71 -36.41 10.42
N ALA A 392 15.55 -35.28 9.74
CA ALA A 392 16.60 -34.65 8.96
C ALA A 392 17.59 -33.84 9.81
N PRO A 393 18.85 -33.71 9.37
CA PRO A 393 19.83 -32.86 10.03
C PRO A 393 19.42 -31.38 9.94
N ARG A 394 19.88 -30.58 10.92
CA ARG A 394 19.68 -29.12 10.92
C ARG A 394 20.39 -28.49 9.72
N ALA A 395 19.73 -27.50 9.13
CA ALA A 395 20.31 -26.63 8.14
C ALA A 395 21.08 -25.47 8.79
N ASP A 396 22.02 -24.88 8.04
CA ASP A 396 22.77 -23.69 8.42
C ASP A 396 21.84 -22.48 8.37
N ALA A 397 21.49 -21.96 9.54
CA ALA A 397 20.55 -20.86 9.66
C ALA A 397 21.02 -19.60 8.92
N GLY A 398 22.32 -19.29 8.96
CA GLY A 398 22.85 -18.11 8.29
C GLY A 398 22.66 -18.20 6.78
N ARG A 399 23.00 -19.35 6.19
CA ARG A 399 22.83 -19.57 4.75
C ARG A 399 21.37 -19.55 4.31
N VAL A 400 20.47 -20.11 5.11
CA VAL A 400 19.03 -20.07 4.80
C VAL A 400 18.51 -18.63 4.89
N GLU A 401 18.87 -17.88 5.93
CA GLU A 401 18.48 -16.47 6.05
C GLU A 401 19.06 -15.60 4.92
N ASP A 402 20.30 -15.87 4.48
CA ASP A 402 20.91 -15.20 3.33
C ASP A 402 20.13 -15.48 2.03
N LEU A 403 19.73 -16.74 1.79
CA LEU A 403 18.89 -17.10 0.65
C LEU A 403 17.53 -16.38 0.72
N LEU A 404 16.83 -16.49 1.84
CA LEU A 404 15.49 -15.93 1.99
C LEU A 404 15.51 -14.41 1.90
N GLY A 405 16.47 -13.76 2.56
CA GLY A 405 16.67 -12.32 2.47
C GLY A 405 17.03 -11.87 1.05
N ARG A 406 17.83 -12.66 0.31
CA ARG A 406 18.11 -12.36 -1.09
C ARG A 406 16.88 -12.52 -1.96
N LEU A 407 16.10 -13.58 -1.80
CA LEU A 407 14.86 -13.80 -2.55
C LEU A 407 13.83 -12.69 -2.32
N GLU A 408 13.60 -12.31 -1.05
CA GLU A 408 12.70 -11.22 -0.65
C GLU A 408 13.14 -9.86 -1.23
N GLY A 409 14.45 -9.61 -1.29
CA GLY A 409 15.01 -8.38 -1.85
C GLY A 409 15.34 -8.40 -3.34
N THR A 410 15.09 -9.50 -4.06
CA THR A 410 15.43 -9.61 -5.48
C THR A 410 14.39 -8.89 -6.34
N GLU A 411 14.86 -7.86 -7.03
CA GLU A 411 14.13 -7.22 -8.13
C GLU A 411 14.66 -7.77 -9.47
N LEU A 412 13.73 -8.01 -10.39
CA LEU A 412 13.99 -8.36 -11.77
C LEU A 412 14.54 -7.11 -12.47
N HIS A 413 15.60 -7.26 -13.24
CA HIS A 413 16.23 -6.15 -13.95
C HIS A 413 15.47 -5.77 -15.22
N ALA A 414 14.91 -6.75 -15.93
CA ALA A 414 14.21 -6.55 -17.18
C ALA A 414 13.33 -7.76 -17.52
N TYR A 415 12.20 -7.52 -18.17
CA TYR A 415 11.46 -8.55 -18.91
C TYR A 415 11.97 -8.61 -20.35
N LEU A 416 11.99 -9.81 -20.93
CA LEU A 416 12.51 -10.06 -22.27
C LEU A 416 11.39 -10.57 -23.19
N PRO A 417 10.43 -9.71 -23.61
CA PRO A 417 9.26 -10.11 -24.40
C PRO A 417 9.61 -10.70 -25.78
N GLU A 418 10.84 -10.48 -26.25
CA GLU A 418 11.41 -11.10 -27.45
C GLU A 418 11.76 -12.58 -27.26
N LEU A 419 11.87 -13.06 -26.02
CA LEU A 419 12.12 -14.45 -25.69
C LEU A 419 10.82 -15.18 -25.35
N ASP A 420 10.72 -16.44 -25.77
CA ASP A 420 9.68 -17.35 -25.30
C ASP A 420 10.14 -18.14 -24.07
N SER A 421 9.22 -18.87 -23.45
CA SER A 421 9.53 -19.71 -22.30
C SER A 421 10.48 -20.87 -22.64
N ALA A 422 10.59 -21.28 -23.90
CA ALA A 422 11.51 -22.34 -24.32
C ALA A 422 12.97 -21.88 -24.29
N ALA A 423 13.22 -20.59 -24.56
CA ALA A 423 14.55 -19.98 -24.46
C ALA A 423 15.11 -19.95 -23.02
N LEU A 424 14.28 -20.19 -22.00
CA LEU A 424 14.71 -20.27 -20.61
C LEU A 424 15.77 -21.36 -20.39
N ALA A 425 15.60 -22.52 -21.04
CA ALA A 425 16.38 -23.73 -20.79
C ALA A 425 16.56 -23.99 -19.27
N PRO A 426 15.47 -24.31 -18.56
CA PRO A 426 15.45 -24.25 -17.10
C PRO A 426 16.42 -25.26 -16.48
N GLU A 427 17.31 -24.76 -15.63
CA GLU A 427 18.33 -25.52 -14.90
C GLU A 427 17.81 -25.94 -13.52
N ARG A 428 17.01 -25.06 -12.88
CA ARG A 428 16.51 -25.28 -11.51
C ARG A 428 15.09 -24.78 -11.36
N ARG A 429 14.31 -25.48 -10.53
CA ARG A 429 13.01 -25.02 -10.04
C ARG A 429 13.09 -24.73 -8.56
N ILE A 430 12.63 -23.55 -8.17
CA ILE A 430 12.52 -23.13 -6.77
C ILE A 430 11.04 -22.99 -6.44
N GLU A 431 10.67 -23.59 -5.33
CA GLU A 431 9.32 -23.52 -4.78
C GLU A 431 9.41 -23.07 -3.31
N LEU A 432 8.49 -22.21 -2.91
CA LEU A 432 8.44 -21.57 -1.60
C LEU A 432 7.03 -21.74 -1.02
N TRP A 433 6.94 -22.15 0.25
CA TRP A 433 5.67 -22.36 0.92
C TRP A 433 5.53 -21.54 2.19
N ALA A 434 4.29 -21.12 2.47
CA ALA A 434 3.86 -20.58 3.74
C ALA A 434 2.80 -21.52 4.34
N GLY A 435 3.16 -22.23 5.41
CA GLY A 435 2.37 -23.38 5.86
C GLY A 435 2.38 -24.50 4.82
N ASP A 436 1.20 -24.92 4.38
CA ASP A 436 1.01 -25.96 3.36
C ASP A 436 0.77 -25.40 1.95
N GLU A 437 0.64 -24.07 1.82
CA GLU A 437 0.37 -23.40 0.55
C GLU A 437 1.67 -23.05 -0.18
N CYS A 438 1.78 -23.42 -1.46
CA CYS A 438 2.88 -22.98 -2.31
C CYS A 438 2.60 -21.55 -2.75
N VAL A 439 3.31 -20.60 -2.16
CA VAL A 439 3.06 -19.16 -2.34
C VAL A 439 3.90 -18.55 -3.46
N SER A 440 4.97 -19.22 -3.89
CA SER A 440 5.77 -18.80 -5.03
C SER A 440 6.50 -19.99 -5.64
N ARG A 441 6.51 -20.02 -6.96
CA ARG A 441 7.30 -20.95 -7.77
C ARG A 441 7.94 -20.18 -8.92
N PHE A 442 9.20 -20.47 -9.21
CA PHE A 442 9.89 -19.95 -10.38
C PHE A 442 11.01 -20.89 -10.83
N GLU A 443 11.40 -20.75 -12.09
CA GLU A 443 12.48 -21.52 -12.71
C GLU A 443 13.65 -20.60 -13.06
N LEU A 444 14.87 -21.06 -12.81
CA LEU A 444 16.11 -20.38 -13.18
C LEU A 444 16.73 -21.08 -14.39
N GLY A 445 17.15 -20.28 -15.37
CA GLY A 445 17.79 -20.72 -16.59
C GLY A 445 19.25 -20.29 -16.71
N ALA A 446 19.72 -20.33 -17.95
CA ALA A 446 21.09 -19.96 -18.32
C ALA A 446 21.40 -18.48 -18.02
N PRO A 447 22.68 -18.10 -17.89
CA PRO A 447 23.09 -16.70 -17.88
C PRO A 447 22.67 -16.01 -19.18
N HIS A 448 22.22 -14.77 -19.09
CA HIS A 448 21.81 -13.99 -20.24
C HIS A 448 22.20 -12.52 -20.08
N ALA A 449 22.43 -11.86 -21.21
CA ALA A 449 22.77 -10.45 -21.30
C ALA A 449 21.82 -9.76 -22.28
N ALA A 450 21.07 -8.79 -21.77
CA ALA A 450 20.28 -7.86 -22.57
C ALA A 450 20.90 -6.46 -22.47
N ARG A 451 20.60 -5.57 -23.43
CA ARG A 451 21.27 -4.27 -23.68
C ARG A 451 22.04 -3.66 -22.49
N ASP A 452 21.36 -3.41 -21.38
CA ASP A 452 21.92 -2.73 -20.20
C ASP A 452 21.96 -3.60 -18.92
N ALA A 453 21.62 -4.89 -19.01
CA ALA A 453 21.52 -5.79 -17.86
C ALA A 453 22.13 -7.17 -18.15
N ARG A 454 22.79 -7.74 -17.13
CA ARG A 454 23.27 -9.12 -17.14
C ARG A 454 22.73 -9.84 -15.92
N GLY A 455 22.43 -11.12 -16.09
CA GLY A 455 21.83 -11.90 -15.02
C GLY A 455 21.54 -13.33 -15.42
N ARG A 456 20.65 -13.94 -14.67
CA ARG A 456 20.10 -15.27 -14.93
C ARG A 456 18.68 -15.12 -15.46
N LEU A 457 18.34 -15.89 -16.48
CA LEU A 457 16.94 -15.98 -16.90
C LEU A 457 16.12 -16.57 -15.76
N VAL A 458 14.96 -15.98 -15.51
CA VAL A 458 13.98 -16.46 -14.54
C VAL A 458 12.59 -16.42 -15.15
N LEU A 459 11.79 -17.45 -14.86
CA LEU A 459 10.38 -17.50 -15.25
C LEU A 459 9.55 -17.82 -14.01
N ARG A 460 8.68 -16.89 -13.60
CA ARG A 460 7.74 -17.11 -12.49
C ARG A 460 6.56 -17.95 -12.95
N ASP A 461 5.92 -18.65 -12.01
CA ASP A 461 4.78 -19.49 -12.32
C ASP A 461 3.63 -18.69 -12.96
N GLY A 462 3.13 -19.21 -14.08
CA GLY A 462 2.14 -18.60 -14.95
C GLY A 462 2.60 -17.36 -15.76
N ASP A 463 3.81 -16.84 -15.57
CA ASP A 463 4.34 -15.83 -16.48
C ASP A 463 4.75 -16.50 -17.80
N ALA A 464 4.51 -15.82 -18.92
CA ALA A 464 4.84 -16.31 -20.26
C ALA A 464 6.13 -15.70 -20.83
N VAL A 465 6.71 -14.72 -20.14
CA VAL A 465 7.90 -13.99 -20.59
C VAL A 465 9.02 -14.16 -19.56
N PRO A 466 10.20 -14.66 -19.96
CA PRO A 466 11.37 -14.68 -19.09
C PRO A 466 11.81 -13.27 -18.69
N ALA A 467 12.32 -13.16 -17.47
CA ALA A 467 12.95 -11.95 -16.96
C ALA A 467 14.41 -12.22 -16.59
N LEU A 468 15.15 -11.15 -16.31
CA LEU A 468 16.52 -11.22 -15.78
C LEU A 468 16.50 -11.01 -14.28
N ALA A 469 16.94 -12.01 -13.53
CA ALA A 469 17.28 -11.88 -12.12
C ALA A 469 18.81 -11.77 -11.95
N GLU A 470 19.24 -11.42 -10.74
CA GLU A 470 20.66 -11.34 -10.42
C GLU A 470 21.40 -12.69 -10.51
N GLU A 471 22.64 -12.66 -10.99
CA GLU A 471 23.47 -13.86 -11.14
C GLU A 471 23.77 -14.59 -9.82
N ALA A 472 23.89 -13.86 -8.71
CA ALA A 472 24.16 -14.42 -7.38
C ALA A 472 23.08 -15.43 -6.93
N LEU A 473 21.85 -15.30 -7.43
CA LEU A 473 20.74 -16.18 -7.10
C LEU A 473 21.01 -17.64 -7.48
N HIS A 474 21.72 -17.87 -8.60
CA HIS A 474 22.12 -19.22 -9.00
C HIS A 474 23.13 -19.82 -8.01
N ALA A 475 24.06 -19.06 -7.45
CA ALA A 475 24.99 -19.60 -6.44
C ALA A 475 24.28 -19.92 -5.11
N LEU A 476 23.31 -19.08 -4.73
CA LEU A 476 22.54 -19.24 -3.49
C LEU A 476 21.50 -20.36 -3.56
N THR A 477 21.22 -20.92 -4.73
CA THR A 477 20.23 -21.99 -4.93
C THR A 477 20.86 -23.34 -5.27
N ASP A 478 22.07 -23.61 -4.77
CA ASP A 478 22.74 -24.91 -4.98
C ASP A 478 21.89 -26.06 -4.38
N PRO A 479 21.46 -27.06 -5.16
CA PRO A 479 20.62 -28.15 -4.65
C PRO A 479 21.40 -29.21 -3.83
N ARG A 480 22.73 -29.14 -3.72
CA ARG A 480 23.49 -30.09 -2.88
C ARG A 480 23.22 -29.86 -1.40
N ALA A 481 22.89 -30.90 -0.64
CA ALA A 481 22.58 -30.77 0.78
C ALA A 481 23.77 -30.35 1.67
N GLY A 482 25.00 -30.75 1.33
CA GLY A 482 26.20 -30.50 2.15
C GLY A 482 26.44 -29.04 2.51
N PRO A 483 26.45 -28.11 1.52
CA PRO A 483 26.57 -26.67 1.75
C PRO A 483 25.50 -26.04 2.65
N TRP A 484 24.32 -26.65 2.77
CA TRP A 484 23.20 -26.19 3.60
C TRP A 484 23.14 -26.80 4.97
N ARG A 485 23.92 -27.84 5.25
CA ARG A 485 23.91 -28.50 6.55
C ARG A 485 24.59 -27.62 7.58
N SER A 486 23.99 -27.52 8.77
CA SER A 486 24.54 -26.78 9.90
C SER A 486 26.00 -27.15 10.12
N ARG A 487 26.88 -26.16 10.23
CA ARG A 487 28.28 -26.39 10.59
C ARG A 487 28.45 -26.86 12.03
N GLU A 488 27.45 -26.68 12.89
CA GLU A 488 27.43 -27.26 14.24
C GLU A 488 27.16 -28.77 14.13
N VAL A 489 28.20 -29.59 14.35
CA VAL A 489 28.09 -31.07 14.32
C VAL A 489 27.37 -31.54 15.57
N TRP A 490 27.80 -31.02 16.72
CA TRP A 490 27.07 -31.08 17.97
C TRP A 490 27.45 -29.89 18.86
N LYS A 491 26.62 -29.62 19.86
CA LYS A 491 26.90 -28.63 20.89
C LYS A 491 26.24 -29.06 22.19
N PHE A 492 27.03 -29.18 23.24
CA PHE A 492 26.57 -29.52 24.58
C PHE A 492 27.01 -28.43 25.55
N SER A 493 26.11 -28.04 26.46
CA SER A 493 26.54 -27.31 27.64
C SER A 493 27.26 -28.27 28.58
N GLU A 494 28.36 -27.84 29.17
CA GLU A 494 29.08 -28.63 30.18
C GLU A 494 28.14 -29.04 31.33
N LEU A 495 27.14 -28.20 31.63
CA LEU A 495 26.13 -28.46 32.67
C LEU A 495 25.13 -29.56 32.29
N GLU A 496 25.01 -29.93 31.02
CA GLU A 496 24.09 -30.96 30.54
C GLU A 496 24.74 -32.36 30.55
N LEU A 497 26.07 -32.41 30.62
CA LEU A 497 26.83 -33.65 30.56
C LEU A 497 26.99 -34.28 31.94
N ALA A 498 26.83 -35.60 31.99
CA ALA A 498 27.12 -36.42 33.16
C ALA A 498 28.51 -37.05 33.08
N SER A 499 28.88 -37.52 31.89
CA SER A 499 30.22 -38.06 31.64
C SER A 499 30.64 -37.84 30.20
N PHE A 500 31.94 -37.94 29.95
CA PHE A 500 32.45 -38.21 28.62
C PHE A 500 33.57 -39.22 28.65
N GLU A 501 33.77 -39.87 27.52
CA GLU A 501 34.77 -40.90 27.34
C GLU A 501 35.51 -40.67 26.03
N VAL A 502 36.81 -40.89 26.06
CA VAL A 502 37.65 -40.89 24.86
C VAL A 502 38.30 -42.27 24.75
N ALA A 503 38.24 -42.87 23.57
CA ALA A 503 38.88 -44.14 23.24
C ALA A 503 39.73 -44.01 21.97
N ALA A 504 41.01 -44.37 22.05
CA ALA A 504 41.93 -44.40 20.92
C ALA A 504 43.08 -45.39 21.19
N ARG A 505 43.66 -45.97 20.13
CA ARG A 505 44.85 -46.86 20.22
C ARG A 505 44.70 -48.00 21.25
N GLY A 506 43.50 -48.56 21.40
CA GLY A 506 43.19 -49.63 22.36
C GLY A 506 43.14 -49.18 23.82
N ARG A 507 43.23 -47.87 24.11
CA ARG A 507 43.07 -47.27 25.42
C ARG A 507 41.76 -46.50 25.50
N GLN A 508 41.23 -46.33 26.71
CA GLN A 508 40.00 -45.61 27.00
C GLN A 508 40.17 -44.81 28.30
N ARG A 509 39.60 -43.61 28.34
CA ARG A 509 39.54 -42.75 29.52
C ARG A 509 38.15 -42.22 29.70
N ARG A 510 37.60 -42.36 30.91
CA ARG A 510 36.29 -41.83 31.26
C ARG A 510 36.43 -40.69 32.26
N TYR A 511 35.67 -39.65 32.03
CA TYR A 511 35.57 -38.48 32.88
C TYR A 511 34.12 -38.32 33.32
N VAL A 512 33.89 -38.21 34.63
CA VAL A 512 32.55 -38.08 35.21
C VAL A 512 32.47 -36.73 35.91
N ARG A 513 31.38 -36.00 35.68
CA ARG A 513 31.17 -34.70 36.29
C ARG A 513 30.62 -34.89 37.70
N ASP A 514 31.29 -34.34 38.71
CA ASP A 514 30.80 -34.36 40.09
C ASP A 514 29.53 -33.50 40.17
N PRO A 515 28.38 -34.03 40.61
CA PRO A 515 27.15 -33.26 40.75
C PRO A 515 27.22 -32.19 41.84
N ALA A 516 28.14 -32.31 42.82
CA ALA A 516 28.21 -31.41 43.96
C ALA A 516 28.94 -30.09 43.65
N ASP A 517 30.09 -30.16 42.98
CA ASP A 517 30.94 -28.99 42.70
C ASP A 517 31.18 -28.75 41.20
N GLY A 518 30.71 -29.65 40.33
CA GLY A 518 30.79 -29.53 38.88
C GLY A 518 32.15 -29.86 38.28
N ARG A 519 33.11 -30.38 39.06
CA ARG A 519 34.45 -30.74 38.57
C ARG A 519 34.41 -32.04 37.78
N TRP A 520 35.33 -32.19 36.82
CA TRP A 520 35.56 -33.45 36.11
C TRP A 520 36.50 -34.35 36.91
N LEU A 521 36.03 -35.56 37.21
CA LEU A 521 36.76 -36.61 37.93
C LEU A 521 37.15 -37.73 36.95
N ARG A 522 38.40 -38.19 37.04
CA ARG A 522 38.86 -39.36 36.26
C ARG A 522 38.25 -40.64 36.82
N ASP A 523 37.58 -41.40 35.96
CA ASP A 523 36.86 -42.64 36.30
C ASP A 523 35.89 -42.51 37.50
N GLY A 524 35.42 -41.29 37.78
CA GLY A 524 34.55 -40.98 38.93
C GLY A 524 35.24 -41.02 40.30
N GLN A 525 36.57 -41.13 40.37
CA GLN A 525 37.31 -41.12 41.63
C GLN A 525 37.52 -39.68 42.13
N ARG A 526 36.99 -39.36 43.33
CA ARG A 526 37.05 -38.02 43.93
C ARG A 526 38.47 -37.50 44.20
N ASP A 527 39.43 -38.41 44.35
CA ASP A 527 40.82 -38.04 44.68
C ASP A 527 41.62 -37.58 43.44
N TYR A 528 41.08 -37.76 42.22
CA TYR A 528 41.74 -37.41 40.97
C TYR A 528 40.92 -36.40 40.17
N GLN A 529 41.05 -35.12 40.54
CA GLN A 529 40.61 -34.04 39.67
C GLN A 529 41.36 -34.12 38.34
N ALA A 530 40.62 -34.10 37.23
CA ALA A 530 41.16 -34.23 35.89
C ALA A 530 41.85 -32.93 35.41
N ASN A 531 42.99 -32.59 36.03
CA ASN A 531 43.76 -31.38 35.73
C ASN A 531 44.40 -31.40 34.33
N GLU A 532 44.48 -32.58 33.69
CA GLU A 532 44.93 -32.75 32.31
C GLU A 532 43.94 -32.21 31.25
N LEU A 533 42.70 -31.92 31.66
CA LEU A 533 41.68 -31.37 30.78
C LEU A 533 41.87 -29.86 30.62
N GLU A 534 42.61 -29.46 29.58
CA GLU A 534 42.73 -28.04 29.25
C GLU A 534 41.35 -27.49 28.83
N PRO A 535 40.89 -26.36 29.41
CA PRO A 535 39.54 -25.82 29.15
C PRO A 535 39.23 -25.60 27.67
N LEU A 536 40.22 -25.16 26.89
CA LEU A 536 40.06 -24.89 25.46
C LEU A 536 39.69 -26.14 24.65
N TRP A 537 40.27 -27.30 24.98
CA TRP A 537 39.99 -28.55 24.25
C TRP A 537 38.67 -29.17 24.69
N LEU A 538 38.30 -29.02 25.96
CA LEU A 538 36.97 -29.39 26.44
C LEU A 538 35.89 -28.61 25.70
N GLU A 539 36.05 -27.29 25.58
CA GLU A 539 35.11 -26.45 24.83
C GLU A 539 35.01 -26.90 23.36
N ARG A 540 36.14 -27.20 22.71
CA ARG A 540 36.17 -27.70 21.32
C ARG A 540 35.55 -29.09 21.18
N LEU A 541 35.69 -29.97 22.16
CA LEU A 541 35.06 -31.29 22.18
C LEU A 541 33.54 -31.19 22.39
N PHE A 542 33.10 -30.28 23.26
CA PHE A 542 31.67 -30.09 23.54
C PHE A 542 30.96 -29.26 22.46
N SER A 543 31.69 -28.48 21.67
CA SER A 543 31.16 -27.64 20.59
C SER A 543 31.89 -27.91 19.26
N VAL A 544 31.74 -29.13 18.74
CA VAL A 544 32.39 -29.56 17.49
C VAL A 544 31.71 -28.93 16.29
N GLN A 545 32.51 -28.30 15.44
CA GLN A 545 32.07 -27.69 14.20
C GLN A 545 32.76 -28.30 12.98
N ALA A 546 32.00 -28.43 11.89
CA ALA A 546 32.50 -28.78 10.57
C ALA A 546 33.00 -27.52 9.85
N ALA A 547 34.18 -27.61 9.22
CA ALA A 547 34.60 -26.68 8.19
C ALA A 547 33.81 -26.91 6.89
N ALA A 548 33.61 -28.18 6.52
CA ALA A 548 32.81 -28.61 5.38
C ALA A 548 32.27 -30.03 5.61
N TRP A 549 31.01 -30.25 5.22
CA TRP A 549 30.43 -31.59 5.12
C TRP A 549 30.92 -32.27 3.84
N LEU A 550 31.21 -33.56 3.93
CA LEU A 550 31.62 -34.37 2.79
C LEU A 550 30.39 -35.05 2.19
N ASP A 551 30.39 -35.22 0.87
CA ASP A 551 29.30 -35.92 0.19
C ASP A 551 29.22 -37.39 0.66
N PRO A 552 28.00 -37.97 0.71
CA PRO A 552 27.83 -39.37 1.07
C PRO A 552 28.58 -40.25 0.06
N GLY A 553 29.55 -41.00 0.56
CA GLY A 553 30.42 -41.87 -0.23
C GLY A 553 30.86 -43.09 0.58
N PRO A 554 31.58 -44.05 -0.03
CA PRO A 554 32.07 -45.22 0.67
C PRO A 554 32.86 -44.81 1.92
N VAL A 555 32.50 -45.40 3.06
CA VAL A 555 33.13 -45.11 4.35
C VAL A 555 34.54 -45.69 4.33
N ALA A 556 35.51 -44.85 3.97
CA ALA A 556 36.93 -45.19 4.09
C ALA A 556 37.30 -45.26 5.58
N GLU A 557 38.03 -46.30 5.99
CA GLU A 557 38.49 -46.40 7.37
C GLU A 557 39.38 -45.21 7.74
N LEU A 558 39.02 -44.56 8.84
CA LEU A 558 39.84 -43.49 9.43
C LEU A 558 41.06 -44.12 10.10
N GLY A 559 42.26 -43.72 9.67
CA GLY A 559 43.52 -44.03 10.31
C GLY A 559 43.65 -43.31 11.66
N GLU A 560 44.27 -43.99 12.63
CA GLU A 560 44.40 -43.52 14.02
C GLU A 560 43.08 -42.98 14.63
N PRO A 561 41.98 -43.73 14.60
CA PRO A 561 40.68 -43.21 15.02
C PRO A 561 40.68 -42.94 16.53
N ALA A 562 40.25 -41.75 16.90
CA ALA A 562 39.82 -41.41 18.24
C ALA A 562 38.29 -41.34 18.27
N VAL A 563 37.68 -41.94 19.29
CA VAL A 563 36.24 -41.97 19.50
C VAL A 563 35.96 -41.19 20.78
N ALA A 564 35.12 -40.17 20.70
CA ALA A 564 34.59 -39.47 21.86
C ALA A 564 33.12 -39.86 22.05
N THR A 565 32.76 -40.28 23.27
CA THR A 565 31.40 -40.60 23.66
C THR A 565 30.98 -39.65 24.79
N LEU A 566 30.00 -38.78 24.54
CA LEU A 566 29.43 -37.89 25.55
C LEU A 566 28.13 -38.51 26.09
N THR A 567 27.94 -38.50 27.40
CA THR A 567 26.71 -38.96 28.06
C THR A 567 26.04 -37.79 28.74
N ASP A 568 24.80 -37.48 28.35
CA ASP A 568 24.01 -36.44 29.01
C ASP A 568 23.48 -36.88 30.39
N LYS A 569 22.91 -35.95 31.15
CA LYS A 569 22.30 -36.22 32.47
C LYS A 569 21.09 -37.16 32.43
N VAL A 570 20.51 -37.40 31.26
CA VAL A 570 19.39 -38.33 31.05
C VAL A 570 19.92 -39.73 30.65
N GLY A 571 21.23 -39.88 30.46
CA GLY A 571 21.89 -41.13 30.09
C GLY A 571 21.95 -41.38 28.58
N ARG A 572 21.62 -40.38 27.74
CA ARG A 572 21.76 -40.50 26.28
C ARG A 572 23.23 -40.38 25.88
N GLU A 573 23.68 -41.31 25.05
CA GLU A 573 25.04 -41.32 24.53
C GLU A 573 25.13 -40.69 23.14
N HIS A 574 26.16 -39.89 22.93
CA HIS A 574 26.49 -39.24 21.68
C HIS A 574 27.92 -39.60 21.29
N ARG A 575 28.09 -40.25 20.15
CA ARG A 575 29.39 -40.77 19.70
C ARG A 575 29.90 -40.04 18.47
N LEU A 576 31.11 -39.50 18.55
CA LEU A 576 31.86 -38.87 17.47
C LEU A 576 33.13 -39.67 17.24
N ARG A 577 33.42 -40.00 15.98
CA ARG A 577 34.71 -40.58 15.57
C ARG A 577 35.49 -39.52 14.81
N ILE A 578 36.79 -39.41 15.06
CA ILE A 578 37.68 -38.48 14.37
C ILE A 578 39.02 -39.16 14.07
N GLY A 579 39.57 -38.96 12.88
CA GLY A 579 40.82 -39.61 12.47
C GLY A 579 41.36 -39.07 11.15
N ARG A 580 42.43 -39.70 10.65
CA ARG A 580 43.08 -39.34 9.38
C ARG A 580 42.44 -40.10 8.23
N ALA A 581 42.02 -39.40 7.19
CA ALA A 581 41.65 -39.99 5.92
C ALA A 581 42.87 -40.48 5.13
N ALA A 582 42.64 -41.18 4.02
CA ALA A 582 43.70 -41.73 3.17
C ALA A 582 44.61 -40.65 2.56
N ASP A 583 44.08 -39.44 2.35
CA ASP A 583 44.82 -38.27 1.87
C ASP A 583 45.58 -37.52 2.97
N GLY A 584 45.54 -38.03 4.21
CA GLY A 584 46.18 -37.44 5.39
C GLY A 584 45.39 -36.31 6.05
N THR A 585 44.24 -35.89 5.49
CA THR A 585 43.38 -34.88 6.10
C THR A 585 42.65 -35.43 7.33
N ILE A 586 42.31 -34.56 8.29
CA ILE A 586 41.51 -34.97 9.44
C ILE A 586 40.04 -34.91 9.05
N GLU A 587 39.33 -35.97 9.38
CA GLU A 587 37.90 -36.09 9.19
C GLU A 587 37.21 -36.59 10.46
N LEU A 588 35.96 -36.21 10.62
CA LEU A 588 35.08 -36.70 11.66
C LEU A 588 33.85 -37.39 11.07
N GLU A 589 33.28 -38.29 11.86
CA GLU A 589 32.06 -39.01 11.58
C GLU A 589 31.11 -38.88 12.78
N TYR A 590 29.89 -38.40 12.52
CA TYR A 590 28.84 -38.24 13.51
C TYR A 590 27.49 -38.60 12.91
N ALA A 591 26.74 -39.50 13.56
CA ALA A 591 25.43 -39.97 13.09
C ALA A 591 25.43 -40.41 11.60
N GLY A 592 26.48 -41.13 11.18
CA GLY A 592 26.65 -41.63 9.80
C GLY A 592 27.08 -40.58 8.78
N ALA A 593 27.29 -39.33 9.17
CA ALA A 593 27.74 -38.26 8.29
C ALA A 593 29.21 -37.91 8.52
N ARG A 594 29.94 -37.62 7.43
CA ARG A 594 31.34 -37.23 7.47
C ARG A 594 31.53 -35.73 7.25
N ALA A 595 32.51 -35.16 7.94
CA ALA A 595 32.89 -33.77 7.76
C ALA A 595 34.39 -33.57 8.01
N ARG A 596 34.93 -32.47 7.49
CA ARG A 596 36.22 -31.96 7.93
C ARG A 596 35.99 -31.07 9.17
N PRO A 597 36.64 -31.30 10.31
CA PRO A 597 36.50 -30.43 11.48
C PRO A 597 37.04 -29.03 11.20
N ARG A 598 36.43 -28.02 11.82
CA ARG A 598 36.96 -26.65 11.88
C ARG A 598 38.30 -26.60 12.62
N PHE A 599 38.48 -27.47 13.61
CA PHE A 599 39.66 -27.57 14.46
C PHE A 599 40.30 -28.97 14.29
N PRO A 600 41.13 -29.18 13.26
CA PRO A 600 41.74 -30.48 12.99
C PRO A 600 42.72 -30.93 14.09
N ASP A 601 43.26 -29.98 14.85
CA ASP A 601 44.10 -30.19 16.02
C ASP A 601 43.36 -30.88 17.19
N LEU A 602 42.03 -30.92 17.19
CA LEU A 602 41.23 -31.70 18.14
C LEU A 602 41.61 -33.18 18.12
N HIS A 603 41.91 -33.76 16.95
CA HIS A 603 42.35 -35.16 16.83
C HIS A 603 43.63 -35.40 17.63
N ALA A 604 44.63 -34.54 17.43
CA ALA A 604 45.90 -34.64 18.15
C ALA A 604 45.73 -34.41 19.66
N ALA A 605 44.82 -33.49 20.07
CA ALA A 605 44.50 -33.28 21.47
C ALA A 605 43.89 -34.52 22.13
N LEU A 606 42.92 -35.19 21.47
CA LEU A 606 42.32 -36.43 21.97
C LEU A 606 43.34 -37.56 22.11
N LEU A 607 44.25 -37.71 21.14
CA LEU A 607 45.34 -38.68 21.23
C LEU A 607 46.29 -38.37 22.40
N ARG A 608 46.65 -37.10 22.60
CA ARG A 608 47.48 -36.66 23.74
C ARG A 608 46.81 -36.95 25.08
N TRP A 609 45.49 -36.72 25.20
CA TRP A 609 44.75 -37.03 26.42
C TRP A 609 44.76 -38.52 26.75
N ILE A 610 44.59 -39.38 25.74
CA ILE A 610 44.70 -40.84 25.90
C ILE A 610 46.09 -41.27 26.38
N ASP A 611 47.14 -40.62 25.87
CA ASP A 611 48.55 -40.99 26.10
C ASP A 611 49.19 -40.31 27.32
N ALA A 612 48.57 -39.29 27.91
CA ALA A 612 49.02 -38.67 29.16
C ALA A 612 49.12 -39.73 30.29
N PRO A 613 49.95 -39.61 31.32
CA PRO A 613 50.00 -40.61 32.39
C PRO A 613 48.67 -40.76 33.18
#